data_AF-A0A970UBS8-F1
#
_entry.id   AF-A0A970UBS8-F1
#
_cell.length_a   1.000
_cell.length_b   1.000
_cell.length_c   1.000
_cell.angle_alpha   90.00
_cell.angle_beta   90.00
_cell.angle_gamma   90.00
#
_symmetry.space_group_name_H-M   'P 1'
#
loop_
_entity.id
_entity.type
_entity.pdbx_description
1 polymer ?
#
loop_
_entity_poly.entity_id
_entity_poly.type
_entity_poly.pdbx_seq_one_letter_code
_entity_poly.pdbx_strand_id
1 'polypeptide(L)'
;MKKLIYLLMIGLLTASCEKDDGLSPPQRNVISDEEKIPFEELLLLINIKTSDSTWLVVSSVDSVKIFINEHYWTKTNSQPIDTSKVAKTNIGNTSVASSKLNYLIIADQDIEEPDYNTAGEFAQYLNAAYELPPGEYACFIESLQVTLHDNTAHKYYPMQYSTFRIEQNLKSIFLGEIEIAIY
;
A
#
# COMPACT_ATOMS: atom_id res chain seq x y z
N MET A 1 55.00 5.20 -13.00
CA MET A 1 53.64 5.76 -12.82
C MET A 1 52.66 5.46 -13.96
N LYS A 2 52.96 4.61 -14.96
CA LYS A 2 51.99 4.23 -16.01
C LYS A 2 51.17 2.96 -15.68
N LYS A 3 51.69 2.09 -14.80
CA LYS A 3 51.03 0.82 -14.41
C LYS A 3 49.90 1.01 -13.38
N LEU A 4 49.88 2.11 -12.63
CA LEU A 4 48.84 2.39 -11.63
C LEU A 4 47.53 2.87 -12.28
N ILE A 5 47.61 3.55 -13.42
CA ILE A 5 46.45 4.09 -14.15
C ILE A 5 45.62 2.96 -14.78
N TYR A 6 46.27 1.89 -15.24
CA TYR A 6 45.56 0.72 -15.79
C TYR A 6 44.76 -0.05 -14.73
N LEU A 7 45.22 -0.07 -13.47
CA LEU A 7 44.51 -0.70 -12.37
C LEU A 7 43.28 0.10 -11.91
N LEU A 8 43.35 1.44 -12.01
CA LEU A 8 42.21 2.32 -11.72
C LEU A 8 41.12 2.25 -12.80
N MET A 9 41.50 2.04 -14.07
CA MET A 9 40.56 1.91 -15.20
C MET A 9 39.78 0.58 -15.20
N ILE A 10 40.35 -0.50 -14.66
CA ILE A 10 39.66 -1.81 -14.58
C ILE A 10 38.66 -1.84 -13.42
N GLY A 11 38.90 -1.10 -12.32
CA GLY A 11 37.96 -0.97 -11.21
C GLY A 11 36.69 -0.19 -11.53
N LEU A 12 36.72 0.68 -12.54
CA LEU A 12 35.54 1.43 -13.01
C LEU A 12 34.59 0.61 -13.90
N LEU A 13 35.04 -0.55 -14.41
CA LEU A 13 34.22 -1.44 -15.24
C LEU A 13 33.47 -2.52 -14.43
N THR A 14 33.76 -2.65 -13.14
CA THR A 14 33.06 -3.57 -12.22
C THR A 14 32.10 -2.86 -11.27
N ALA A 15 31.90 -1.55 -11.44
CA ALA A 15 30.74 -0.87 -10.88
C ALA A 15 29.51 -1.29 -11.69
N SER A 16 29.06 -2.53 -11.46
CA SER A 16 27.70 -2.94 -11.77
C SER A 16 26.80 -1.96 -11.04
N CYS A 17 26.21 -1.05 -11.80
CA CYS A 17 25.02 -0.34 -11.37
C CYS A 17 23.96 -1.45 -11.25
N GLU A 18 23.81 -2.02 -10.05
CA GLU A 18 22.57 -2.72 -9.73
C GLU A 18 21.48 -1.71 -9.98
N LYS A 19 20.77 -1.90 -11.10
CA LYS A 19 19.47 -1.28 -11.28
C LYS A 19 18.67 -1.75 -10.08
N ASP A 20 18.43 -0.81 -9.20
CA ASP A 20 17.40 -0.89 -8.20
C ASP A 20 16.07 -1.00 -8.97
N ASP A 21 15.73 -2.22 -9.41
CA ASP A 21 14.47 -2.58 -10.07
C ASP A 21 13.30 -2.57 -9.05
N GLY A 22 13.44 -1.83 -7.95
CA GLY A 22 12.51 -1.83 -6.83
C GLY A 22 11.27 -0.95 -6.97
N LEU A 23 11.04 -0.25 -8.09
CA LEU A 23 9.94 0.73 -8.19
C LEU A 23 9.25 0.80 -9.57
N SER A 24 9.25 -0.29 -10.34
CA SER A 24 8.28 -0.39 -11.43
C SER A 24 7.12 -1.25 -10.93
N PRO A 25 5.92 -0.70 -10.68
CA PRO A 25 4.74 -1.54 -10.54
C PRO A 25 4.67 -2.42 -11.78
N PRO A 26 4.27 -3.71 -11.66
CA PRO A 26 4.20 -4.61 -12.79
C PRO A 26 3.41 -3.92 -13.90
N GLN A 27 4.08 -3.64 -15.02
CA GLN A 27 3.41 -3.07 -16.18
C GLN A 27 2.41 -4.14 -16.63
N ARG A 28 1.13 -3.94 -16.32
CA ARG A 28 0.05 -4.71 -16.93
C ARG A 28 0.17 -4.50 -18.44
N ASN A 29 0.78 -5.45 -19.13
CA ASN A 29 0.94 -5.46 -20.59
C ASN A 29 -0.38 -5.75 -21.32
N VAL A 30 -1.51 -5.39 -20.72
CA VAL A 30 -2.84 -5.56 -21.31
C VAL A 30 -3.14 -4.31 -22.11
N ILE A 31 -2.68 -4.30 -23.36
CA ILE A 31 -3.07 -3.29 -24.34
C ILE A 31 -4.48 -3.65 -24.79
N SER A 32 -5.49 -2.97 -24.24
CA SER A 32 -6.85 -3.00 -24.75
C SER A 32 -6.90 -2.27 -26.10
N ASP A 33 -7.63 -2.82 -27.08
CA ASP A 33 -7.87 -2.17 -28.39
C ASP A 33 -8.63 -0.84 -28.25
N GLU A 34 -9.28 -0.62 -27.10
CA GLU A 34 -9.83 0.67 -26.68
C GLU A 34 -8.81 1.36 -25.75
N GLU A 35 -8.41 2.60 -26.03
CA GLU A 35 -7.53 3.43 -25.16
C GLU A 35 -8.21 3.77 -23.81
N LYS A 36 -8.47 2.76 -22.99
CA LYS A 36 -9.05 2.89 -21.66
C LYS A 36 -7.95 2.71 -20.63
N ILE A 37 -7.83 3.68 -19.73
CA ILE A 37 -6.91 3.59 -18.58
C ILE A 37 -7.61 2.75 -17.51
N PRO A 38 -7.09 1.56 -17.15
CA PRO A 38 -7.67 0.76 -16.09
C PRO A 38 -7.48 1.43 -14.73
N PHE A 39 -8.44 1.24 -13.84
CA PHE A 39 -8.33 1.64 -12.45
C PHE A 39 -7.47 0.63 -11.69
N GLU A 40 -6.46 1.10 -10.96
CA GLU A 40 -5.44 0.24 -10.36
C GLU A 40 -5.15 0.56 -8.88
N GLU A 41 -5.45 1.77 -8.41
CA GLU A 41 -4.91 2.26 -7.13
C GLU A 41 -5.95 3.05 -6.31
N LEU A 42 -6.07 2.68 -5.02
CA LEU A 42 -6.81 3.44 -4.02
C LEU A 42 -5.82 4.17 -3.09
N LEU A 43 -6.04 5.46 -2.87
CA LEU A 43 -5.29 6.27 -1.91
C LEU A 43 -6.19 6.62 -0.73
N LEU A 44 -5.76 6.38 0.49
CA LEU A 44 -6.53 6.75 1.69
C LEU A 44 -5.63 7.11 2.87
N LEU A 45 -6.12 8.00 3.74
CA LEU A 45 -5.46 8.31 5.01
C LEU A 45 -6.19 7.57 6.14
N ILE A 46 -5.49 6.71 6.87
CA ILE A 46 -6.02 6.11 8.09
C ILE A 46 -5.53 6.91 9.29
N ASN A 47 -6.41 7.14 10.26
CA ASN A 47 -6.03 7.56 11.60
C ASN A 47 -6.63 6.61 12.63
N ILE A 48 -5.83 6.24 13.63
CA ILE A 48 -6.19 5.21 14.61
C ILE A 48 -6.53 5.89 15.93
N LYS A 49 -7.81 5.83 16.32
CA LYS A 49 -8.33 6.43 17.54
C LYS A 49 -8.47 5.37 18.63
N THR A 50 -7.97 5.68 19.81
CA THR A 50 -8.06 4.83 21.00
C THR A 50 -9.36 5.11 21.77
N SER A 51 -9.68 4.24 22.72
CA SER A 51 -10.90 4.34 23.54
C SER A 51 -11.02 5.63 24.36
N ASP A 52 -9.90 6.27 24.70
CA ASP A 52 -9.83 7.55 25.40
C ASP A 52 -9.88 8.77 24.45
N SER A 53 -10.23 8.57 23.18
CA SER A 53 -10.25 9.60 22.13
C SER A 53 -8.90 10.25 21.83
N THR A 54 -7.80 9.61 22.21
CA THR A 54 -6.45 9.96 21.72
C THR A 54 -6.11 9.20 20.44
N TRP A 55 -4.94 9.49 19.87
CA TRP A 55 -4.50 8.95 18.57
C TRP A 55 -3.28 8.08 18.74
N LEU A 56 -3.34 6.84 18.25
CA LEU A 56 -2.22 5.91 18.32
C LEU A 56 -1.06 6.41 17.44
N VAL A 57 0.14 6.44 18.03
CA VAL A 57 1.37 6.84 17.37
C VAL A 57 2.23 5.62 17.12
N VAL A 58 2.37 5.26 15.85
CA VAL A 58 3.24 4.18 15.36
C VAL A 58 4.00 4.63 14.13
N SER A 59 5.07 3.92 13.76
CA SER A 59 5.86 4.26 12.58
C SER A 59 5.12 3.94 11.28
N SER A 60 4.31 2.87 11.28
CA SER A 60 3.46 2.43 10.18
C SER A 60 2.24 1.67 10.72
N VAL A 61 1.17 1.66 9.94
CA VAL A 61 0.07 0.70 10.10
C VAL A 61 0.38 -0.49 9.22
N ASP A 62 0.37 -1.68 9.79
CA ASP A 62 0.81 -2.89 9.11
C ASP A 62 -0.39 -3.67 8.56
N SER A 63 -0.23 -4.38 7.44
CA SER A 63 -1.18 -5.38 6.95
C SER A 63 -2.65 -4.91 6.90
N VAL A 64 -2.90 -3.73 6.35
CA VAL A 64 -4.26 -3.22 6.09
C VAL A 64 -4.88 -4.00 4.95
N LYS A 65 -5.94 -4.75 5.25
CA LYS A 65 -6.65 -5.62 4.31
C LYS A 65 -7.92 -4.94 3.80
N ILE A 66 -7.96 -4.71 2.50
CA ILE A 66 -8.99 -3.92 1.81
C ILE A 66 -9.72 -4.79 0.80
N PHE A 67 -11.03 -4.59 0.71
CA PHE A 67 -11.92 -5.14 -0.30
C PHE A 67 -12.62 -4.00 -1.03
N ILE A 68 -12.93 -4.20 -2.31
CA ILE A 68 -13.86 -3.37 -3.08
C ILE A 68 -15.10 -4.21 -3.36
N ASN A 69 -16.26 -3.74 -2.89
CA ASN A 69 -17.48 -4.53 -2.76
C ASN A 69 -17.20 -5.82 -1.97
N GLU A 70 -17.33 -6.99 -2.61
CA GLU A 70 -17.06 -8.30 -2.02
C GLU A 70 -15.71 -8.89 -2.50
N HIS A 71 -14.97 -8.17 -3.34
CA HIS A 71 -13.73 -8.64 -3.93
C HIS A 71 -12.52 -8.16 -3.14
N TYR A 72 -11.61 -9.08 -2.85
CA TYR A 72 -10.32 -8.74 -2.25
C TYR A 72 -9.57 -7.80 -3.19
N TRP A 73 -9.09 -6.69 -2.64
CA TRP A 73 -8.34 -5.70 -3.40
C TRP A 73 -6.86 -5.76 -3.09
N THR A 74 -6.49 -5.65 -1.82
CA THR A 74 -5.08 -5.67 -1.42
C THR A 74 -4.88 -5.93 0.07
N LYS A 75 -3.64 -6.27 0.43
CA LYS A 75 -3.14 -6.28 1.80
C LYS A 75 -1.78 -5.56 1.83
N THR A 76 -1.77 -4.34 2.35
CA THR A 76 -0.59 -3.45 2.27
C THR A 76 -0.28 -2.77 3.60
N ASN A 77 0.91 -2.20 3.73
CA ASN A 77 1.29 -1.37 4.87
C ASN A 77 1.06 0.12 4.52
N SER A 78 0.94 0.96 5.55
CA SER A 78 1.06 2.40 5.34
C SER A 78 2.49 2.80 5.02
N GLN A 79 2.61 3.94 4.33
CA GLN A 79 3.88 4.62 4.22
C GLN A 79 4.41 4.96 5.62
N PRO A 80 5.71 4.74 5.89
CA PRO A 80 6.29 4.99 7.19
C PRO A 80 6.37 6.49 7.45
N ILE A 81 6.13 6.90 8.70
CA ILE A 81 6.25 8.29 9.13
C ILE A 81 7.28 8.43 10.26
N ASP A 82 8.03 9.52 10.24
CA ASP A 82 8.93 9.88 11.34
C ASP A 82 8.10 10.42 12.53
N THR A 83 7.99 9.61 13.58
CA THR A 83 7.25 9.98 14.80
C THR A 83 8.13 10.61 15.88
N SER A 84 9.39 10.93 15.59
CA SER A 84 10.33 11.50 16.58
C SER A 84 9.93 12.89 17.06
N LYS A 85 9.29 13.69 16.20
CA LYS A 85 8.84 15.06 16.48
C LYS A 85 7.38 15.17 16.91
N VAL A 86 6.67 14.05 16.99
CA VAL A 86 5.27 14.02 17.44
C VAL A 86 5.24 14.14 18.95
N ALA A 87 4.51 15.13 19.47
CA ALA A 87 4.22 15.24 20.89
C ALA A 87 3.32 14.07 21.31
N LYS A 88 3.90 13.09 22.01
CA LYS A 88 3.23 11.84 22.40
C LYS A 88 3.49 11.48 23.86
N THR A 89 2.55 10.76 24.44
CA THR A 89 2.61 10.21 25.79
C THR A 89 2.62 8.68 25.70
N ASN A 90 3.48 8.02 26.47
CA ASN A 90 3.50 6.57 26.53
C ASN A 90 2.49 6.08 27.57
N ILE A 91 1.59 5.17 27.16
CA ILE A 91 0.63 4.49 28.03
C ILE A 91 0.86 2.99 27.88
N GLY A 92 1.49 2.39 28.89
CA GLY A 92 1.93 0.99 28.81
C GLY A 92 2.90 0.79 27.65
N ASN A 93 2.50 -0.05 26.70
CA ASN A 93 3.28 -0.41 25.51
C ASN A 93 2.87 0.36 24.24
N THR A 94 2.01 1.38 24.39
CA THR A 94 1.52 2.21 23.29
C THR A 94 2.00 3.65 23.45
N SER A 95 2.17 4.35 22.33
CA SER A 95 2.31 5.82 22.32
C SER A 95 1.01 6.42 21.82
N VAL A 96 0.55 7.49 22.46
CA VAL A 96 -0.64 8.23 22.04
C VAL A 96 -0.38 9.73 21.93
N ALA A 97 -1.08 10.41 21.03
CA ALA A 97 -1.04 11.86 20.86
C ALA A 97 -2.45 12.46 20.97
N SER A 98 -2.53 13.72 21.38
CA SER A 98 -3.79 14.48 21.36
C SER A 98 -4.18 14.94 19.96
N SER A 99 -3.18 15.11 19.08
CA SER A 99 -3.37 15.44 17.67
C SER A 99 -3.50 14.19 16.82
N LYS A 100 -4.33 14.28 15.79
CA LYS A 100 -4.51 13.23 14.78
C LYS A 100 -3.23 12.99 13.97
N LEU A 101 -2.91 11.73 13.72
CA LEU A 101 -1.84 11.29 12.82
C LEU A 101 -2.44 10.57 11.62
N ASN A 102 -2.04 10.97 10.43
CA ASN A 102 -2.54 10.39 9.18
C ASN A 102 -1.49 9.45 8.56
N TYR A 103 -1.87 8.20 8.40
CA TYR A 103 -1.09 7.13 7.78
C TYR A 103 -1.56 6.95 6.34
N LEU A 104 -0.71 7.26 5.38
CA LEU A 104 -1.02 7.10 3.96
C LEU A 104 -0.98 5.64 3.57
N ILE A 105 -2.08 5.14 3.02
CA ILE A 105 -2.20 3.83 2.40
C ILE A 105 -2.27 4.05 0.89
N ILE A 106 -1.36 3.39 0.17
CA ILE A 106 -1.40 3.25 -1.29
C ILE A 106 -1.77 1.79 -1.54
N ALA A 107 -3.00 1.58 -2.00
CA ALA A 107 -3.62 0.28 -2.14
C ALA A 107 -3.75 -0.07 -3.62
N ASP A 108 -2.65 -0.55 -4.18
CA ASP A 108 -2.61 -1.15 -5.52
C ASP A 108 -3.40 -2.45 -5.56
N GLN A 109 -4.07 -2.71 -6.67
CA GLN A 109 -4.73 -3.98 -6.90
C GLN A 109 -3.72 -5.13 -6.81
N ASP A 110 -3.95 -6.04 -5.88
CA ASP A 110 -3.16 -7.25 -5.69
C ASP A 110 -3.61 -8.29 -6.71
N ILE A 111 -2.79 -8.47 -7.75
CA ILE A 111 -2.97 -9.51 -8.76
C ILE A 111 -1.75 -10.41 -8.68
N GLU A 112 -1.98 -11.67 -8.31
CA GLU A 112 -0.93 -12.68 -8.32
C GLU A 112 -0.53 -12.93 -9.78
N GLU A 113 0.70 -12.54 -10.14
CA GLU A 113 1.28 -12.81 -11.45
C GLU A 113 1.76 -14.27 -11.47
N PRO A 114 1.10 -15.17 -12.23
CA PRO A 114 1.54 -16.55 -12.30
C PRO A 114 2.84 -16.65 -13.10
N ASP A 115 3.67 -17.65 -12.79
CA ASP A 115 4.73 -18.06 -13.70
C ASP A 115 4.08 -18.44 -15.04
N TYR A 116 4.41 -17.72 -16.12
CA TYR A 116 3.80 -17.85 -17.46
C TYR A 116 4.19 -19.16 -18.18
N ASN A 117 4.04 -20.31 -17.52
CA ASN A 117 4.43 -21.60 -18.05
C ASN A 117 3.44 -22.12 -19.11
N THR A 118 2.18 -21.67 -19.05
CA THR A 118 1.12 -22.06 -19.99
C THR A 118 0.23 -20.89 -20.40
N ALA A 119 -0.34 -20.98 -21.61
CA ALA A 119 -1.35 -20.01 -22.08
C ALA A 119 -2.62 -20.00 -21.20
N GLY A 120 -2.90 -21.10 -20.48
CA GLY A 120 -4.00 -21.19 -19.53
C GLY A 120 -3.77 -20.34 -18.29
N GLU A 121 -2.55 -20.33 -17.74
CA GLU A 121 -2.16 -19.49 -16.60
C GLU A 121 -2.17 -18.01 -16.98
N PHE A 122 -1.69 -17.66 -18.19
CA PHE A 122 -1.80 -16.29 -18.70
C PHE A 122 -3.26 -15.84 -18.85
N ALA A 123 -4.14 -16.71 -19.35
CA ALA A 123 -5.58 -16.40 -19.43
C ALA A 123 -6.22 -16.24 -18.04
N GLN A 124 -5.78 -17.00 -17.04
CA GLN A 124 -6.22 -16.83 -15.66
C GLN A 124 -5.78 -15.48 -15.09
N TYR A 125 -4.54 -15.07 -15.33
CA TYR A 125 -4.04 -13.74 -14.95
C TYR A 125 -4.86 -12.61 -15.59
N LEU A 126 -5.13 -12.69 -16.89
CA LEU A 126 -5.98 -11.71 -17.58
C LEU A 126 -7.40 -11.66 -17.04
N ASN A 127 -7.98 -12.81 -16.66
CA ASN A 127 -9.30 -12.86 -16.04
C ASN A 127 -9.28 -12.41 -14.57
N ALA A 128 -8.14 -12.53 -13.88
CA ALA A 128 -7.94 -12.12 -12.50
C ALA A 128 -7.73 -10.61 -12.34
N ALA A 129 -7.33 -9.92 -13.42
CA ALA A 129 -7.42 -8.48 -13.51
C ALA A 129 -8.89 -8.07 -13.42
N TYR A 130 -9.39 -7.88 -12.20
CA TYR A 130 -10.73 -7.36 -11.95
C TYR A 130 -10.75 -5.91 -12.40
N GLU A 131 -11.15 -5.69 -13.64
CA GLU A 131 -11.37 -4.36 -14.19
C GLU A 131 -12.60 -3.77 -13.52
N LEU A 132 -12.40 -2.65 -12.83
CA LEU A 132 -13.49 -1.87 -12.27
C LEU A 132 -13.98 -0.88 -13.32
N PRO A 133 -15.15 -1.11 -13.96
CA PRO A 133 -15.71 -0.13 -14.87
C PRO A 133 -16.10 1.16 -14.13
N PRO A 134 -16.36 2.27 -14.85
CA PRO A 134 -16.91 3.47 -14.23
C PRO A 134 -18.22 3.17 -13.50
N GLY A 135 -18.33 3.60 -12.24
CA GLY A 135 -19.44 3.22 -11.38
C GLY A 135 -19.24 3.62 -9.92
N GLU A 136 -20.23 3.29 -9.09
CA GLU A 136 -20.19 3.51 -7.64
C GLU A 136 -19.77 2.20 -6.94
N TYR A 137 -18.84 2.31 -6.00
CA TYR A 137 -18.20 1.19 -5.33
C TYR A 137 -18.12 1.40 -3.82
N ALA A 138 -18.09 0.30 -3.07
CA ALA A 138 -17.83 0.32 -1.63
C ALA A 138 -16.40 -0.16 -1.35
N CYS A 139 -15.60 0.66 -0.69
CA CYS A 139 -14.34 0.25 -0.10
C CYS A 139 -14.59 -0.26 1.33
N PHE A 140 -14.06 -1.44 1.65
CA PHE A 140 -14.19 -2.10 2.93
C PHE A 140 -12.82 -2.40 3.52
N ILE A 141 -12.53 -1.82 4.69
CA ILE A 141 -11.34 -2.13 5.49
C ILE A 141 -11.74 -3.23 6.49
N GLU A 142 -11.39 -4.47 6.18
CA GLU A 142 -11.72 -5.64 7.00
C GLU A 142 -10.87 -5.66 8.27
N SER A 143 -9.55 -5.54 8.11
CA SER A 143 -8.61 -5.64 9.21
C SER A 143 -7.36 -4.80 8.99
N LEU A 144 -6.70 -4.47 10.09
CA LEU A 144 -5.36 -3.87 10.10
C LEU A 144 -4.57 -4.46 11.25
N GLN A 145 -3.26 -4.37 11.17
CA GLN A 145 -2.34 -4.74 12.22
C GLN A 145 -1.54 -3.52 12.67
N VAL A 146 -1.16 -3.48 13.93
CA VAL A 146 -0.22 -2.51 14.44
C VAL A 146 0.84 -3.22 15.28
N THR A 147 2.10 -2.92 14.99
CA THR A 147 3.23 -3.36 15.81
C THR A 147 3.53 -2.32 16.90
N LEU A 148 3.51 -2.77 18.15
CA LEU A 148 3.75 -1.95 19.33
C LEU A 148 5.25 -1.86 19.68
N HIS A 149 5.59 -1.08 20.71
CA HIS A 149 6.98 -0.77 21.06
C HIS A 149 7.81 -2.00 21.49
N ASP A 150 7.18 -3.00 22.10
CA ASP A 150 7.80 -4.27 22.46
C ASP A 150 7.88 -5.27 21.29
N ASN A 151 7.53 -4.85 20.07
CA ASN A 151 7.41 -5.67 18.86
C ASN A 151 6.24 -6.67 18.86
N THR A 152 5.28 -6.55 19.77
CA THR A 152 4.04 -7.31 19.67
C THR A 152 3.15 -6.74 18.57
N ALA A 153 2.59 -7.63 17.76
CA ALA A 153 1.65 -7.29 16.70
C ALA A 153 0.22 -7.51 17.18
N HIS A 154 -0.61 -6.48 17.09
CA HIS A 154 -2.03 -6.55 17.41
C HIS A 154 -2.86 -6.37 16.15
N LYS A 155 -3.76 -7.33 15.88
CA LYS A 155 -4.68 -7.27 14.76
C LYS A 155 -6.05 -6.78 15.20
N TYR A 156 -6.57 -5.80 14.48
CA TYR A 156 -7.87 -5.17 14.69
C TYR A 156 -8.79 -5.45 13.50
N TYR A 157 -10.10 -5.53 13.77
CA TYR A 157 -11.14 -5.80 12.78
C TYR A 157 -12.19 -4.69 12.81
N PRO A 158 -11.87 -3.49 12.28
CA PRO A 158 -12.76 -2.35 12.36
C PRO A 158 -14.01 -2.48 11.48
N MET A 159 -13.97 -3.32 10.44
CA MET A 159 -15.09 -3.53 9.50
C MET A 159 -15.66 -2.21 8.96
N GLN A 160 -14.78 -1.30 8.53
CA GLN A 160 -15.13 0.06 8.14
C GLN A 160 -15.45 0.17 6.65
N TYR A 161 -16.54 0.85 6.31
CA TYR A 161 -16.95 1.10 4.93
C TYR A 161 -16.79 2.57 4.54
N SER A 162 -16.44 2.78 3.28
CA SER A 162 -16.52 4.07 2.58
C SER A 162 -16.99 3.85 1.15
N THR A 163 -17.67 4.82 0.55
CA THR A 163 -18.12 4.75 -0.84
C THR A 163 -17.29 5.66 -1.72
N PHE A 164 -17.01 5.24 -2.95
CA PHE A 164 -16.29 6.05 -3.93
C PHE A 164 -16.81 5.77 -5.34
N ARG A 165 -16.55 6.72 -6.24
CA ARG A 165 -16.98 6.64 -7.64
C ARG A 165 -15.77 6.58 -8.55
N ILE A 166 -15.74 5.61 -9.46
CA ILE A 166 -14.75 5.54 -10.53
C ILE A 166 -15.30 6.26 -11.75
N GLU A 167 -14.55 7.23 -12.26
CA GLU A 167 -14.81 7.91 -13.52
C GLU A 167 -14.08 7.23 -14.67
N GLN A 168 -14.46 7.55 -15.91
CA GLN A 168 -13.77 7.02 -17.10
C GLN A 168 -12.31 7.49 -17.12
N ASN A 169 -11.41 6.59 -17.53
CA ASN A 169 -9.99 6.85 -17.72
C ASN A 169 -9.26 7.36 -16.45
N LEU A 170 -9.69 6.87 -15.29
CA LEU A 170 -9.09 7.19 -14.00
C LEU A 170 -8.26 6.01 -13.49
N LYS A 171 -6.95 6.20 -13.34
CA LYS A 171 -6.05 5.17 -12.80
C LYS A 171 -6.14 5.02 -11.28
N SER A 172 -6.28 6.13 -10.57
CA SER A 172 -6.29 6.15 -9.11
C SER A 172 -7.26 7.16 -8.53
N ILE A 173 -7.68 6.93 -7.28
CA ILE A 173 -8.58 7.84 -6.57
C ILE A 173 -8.20 7.98 -5.11
N PHE A 174 -8.37 9.20 -4.58
CA PHE A 174 -8.23 9.49 -3.16
C PHE A 174 -9.57 9.41 -2.45
N LEU A 175 -9.70 8.48 -1.49
CA LEU A 175 -10.94 8.21 -0.75
C LEU A 175 -11.16 9.17 0.41
N GLY A 176 -10.14 9.98 0.73
CA GLY A 176 -10.15 10.85 1.89
C GLY A 176 -9.57 10.18 3.13
N GLU A 177 -10.11 10.62 4.25
CA GLU A 177 -9.60 10.29 5.58
C GLU A 177 -10.58 9.37 6.31
N ILE A 178 -10.07 8.27 6.85
CA ILE A 178 -10.84 7.24 7.54
C ILE A 178 -10.36 7.13 8.99
N GLU A 179 -11.25 7.45 9.93
CA GLU A 179 -11.03 7.28 11.36
C GLU A 179 -11.37 5.84 11.75
N ILE A 180 -10.38 5.14 12.28
CA ILE A 180 -10.51 3.76 12.76
C ILE A 180 -10.42 3.76 14.27
N ALA A 181 -11.52 3.44 14.93
CA ALA A 181 -11.54 3.27 16.36
C ALA A 181 -11.09 1.85 16.76
N ILE A 182 -10.08 1.76 17.63
CA ILE A 182 -9.61 0.51 18.22
C ILE A 182 -10.06 0.47 19.69
N TYR A 183 -11.00 -0.42 20.00
CA TYR A 183 -11.55 -0.65 21.34
C TYR A 183 -11.08 -1.99 21.91
#